data_AF-A0A1F4W0Z1-F1
#
_entry.id   AF-A0A1F4W0Z1-F1
#
_cell.length_a   1.000
_cell.length_b   1.000
_cell.length_c   1.000
_cell.angle_alpha   90.00
_cell.angle_beta   90.00
_cell.angle_gamma   90.00
#
_symmetry.space_group_name_H-M   'P 1'
#
loop_
_entity.id
_entity.type
_entity.pdbx_description
1 polymer ?
#
loop_
_entity_poly.entity_id
_entity_poly.type
_entity_poly.pdbx_seq_one_letter_code
_entity_poly.pdbx_strand_id
1 'polypeptide(L)'
;MTALNTAERGIPEEVYAGWRETESPYAESGHKAEENFMSAMEKEGEVEILKEMPDAQKTKELFKEERIGVMRLSPKDDFEKGFDLYLFGPLTGQPVPVDMSVSTDPAVHTKKREAERQGGPRFLPLKARVLELAAHGSERDRKAILLSVKELLRDDALDQFQRKGVRIPETRRVLIEEWIYGSPERKAA
;
A
#
# COMPACT_ATOMS: atom_id res chain seq x y z
N MET A 1 -20.89 5.43 28.31
CA MET A 1 -19.65 4.67 28.59
C MET A 1 -19.35 3.82 27.37
N THR A 2 -18.35 4.21 26.59
CA THR A 2 -17.93 3.50 25.38
C THR A 2 -16.42 3.37 25.47
N ALA A 3 -15.95 2.12 25.46
CA ALA A 3 -14.54 1.78 25.51
C ALA A 3 -13.85 2.33 24.25
N LEU A 4 -13.11 3.42 24.41
CA LEU A 4 -12.11 3.86 23.44
C LEU A 4 -10.96 2.86 23.48
N ASN A 5 -10.70 2.33 22.29
CA ASN A 5 -9.75 1.28 21.99
C ASN A 5 -8.37 1.51 22.62
N THR A 6 -7.82 0.41 23.12
CA THR A 6 -6.52 0.19 23.75
C THR A 6 -5.31 0.49 22.84
N ALA A 7 -5.46 1.29 21.78
CA ALA A 7 -4.42 1.64 20.82
C ALA A 7 -3.75 3.01 21.10
N GLU A 8 -4.25 3.79 22.06
CA GLU A 8 -3.75 5.15 22.37
C GLU A 8 -2.89 5.24 23.64
N ARG A 9 -2.29 4.13 24.10
CA ARG A 9 -1.32 4.17 25.20
C ARG A 9 0.12 4.31 24.69
N GLY A 10 0.52 5.58 24.51
CA GLY A 10 1.82 6.16 24.85
C GLY A 10 3.09 5.51 24.30
N ILE A 11 3.64 6.06 23.23
CA ILE A 11 5.08 5.94 22.91
C ILE A 11 5.82 6.93 23.83
N PRO A 12 6.81 6.50 24.64
CA PRO A 12 7.54 7.40 25.54
C PRO A 12 8.27 8.53 24.80
N GLU A 13 8.26 9.74 25.36
CA GLU A 13 8.87 10.96 24.78
C GLU A 13 10.41 10.83 24.59
N GLU A 14 11.03 9.93 25.34
CA GLU A 14 12.44 9.53 25.19
C GLU A 14 12.71 8.78 23.88
N VAL A 15 11.69 8.10 23.32
CA VAL A 15 11.76 7.50 21.98
C VAL A 15 11.67 8.59 20.91
N TYR A 16 10.98 9.71 21.15
CA TYR A 16 10.95 10.86 20.23
C TYR A 16 12.29 11.61 20.17
N ALA A 17 13.02 11.67 21.29
CA ALA A 17 14.32 12.36 21.35
C ALA A 17 15.42 11.67 20.53
N GLY A 18 15.39 10.34 20.41
CA GLY A 18 16.30 9.58 19.54
C GLY A 18 16.01 9.68 18.04
N TRP A 19 14.90 10.31 17.64
CA TRP A 19 14.48 10.43 16.23
C TRP A 19 14.78 11.80 15.61
N ARG A 20 15.25 12.78 16.40
CA ARG A 20 15.58 14.13 15.92
C ARG A 20 17.03 14.33 15.48
N GLU A 21 17.93 13.41 15.80
CA GLU A 21 19.36 13.56 15.49
C GLU A 21 19.94 12.30 14.84
N THR A 22 19.43 11.95 13.67
CA THR A 22 20.26 11.35 12.63
C THR A 22 19.70 11.79 11.31
N GLU A 23 20.44 12.64 10.59
CA GLU A 23 20.44 12.62 9.13
C GLU A 23 20.61 11.16 8.72
N SER A 24 19.49 10.49 8.46
CA SER A 24 19.53 9.17 7.88
C SER A 24 20.26 9.34 6.55
N PRO A 25 21.35 8.59 6.26
CA PRO A 25 21.92 8.57 4.92
C PRO A 25 20.91 8.09 3.86
N TYR A 26 19.73 7.65 4.31
CA TYR A 26 18.59 7.19 3.53
C TYR A 26 17.47 8.24 3.45
N ALA A 27 17.78 9.54 3.56
CA ALA A 27 16.82 10.61 3.27
C ALA A 27 16.49 10.59 1.76
N GLU A 28 15.48 9.80 1.42
CA GLU A 28 15.07 9.55 0.04
C GLU A 28 14.09 10.64 -0.42
N SER A 29 14.35 11.22 -1.60
CA SER A 29 13.39 12.15 -2.23
C SER A 29 12.14 11.38 -2.69
N GLY A 30 10.97 12.03 -2.73
CA GLY A 30 9.71 11.38 -3.14
C GLY A 30 9.83 10.64 -4.47
N HIS A 31 10.45 11.29 -5.47
CA HIS A 31 10.71 10.70 -6.77
C HIS A 31 11.58 9.43 -6.71
N LYS A 32 12.59 9.41 -5.83
CA LYS A 32 13.48 8.26 -5.68
C LYS A 32 12.77 7.10 -4.98
N ALA A 33 11.92 7.40 -4.01
CA ALA A 33 11.07 6.42 -3.34
C ALA A 33 10.14 5.72 -4.35
N GLU A 34 9.50 6.47 -5.24
CA GLU A 34 8.67 5.88 -6.29
C GLU A 34 9.48 4.95 -7.22
N GLU A 35 10.67 5.36 -7.66
CA GLU A 35 11.53 4.50 -8.48
C GLU A 35 11.91 3.20 -7.75
N ASN A 36 12.32 3.31 -6.49
CA ASN A 36 12.71 2.17 -5.68
C ASN A 36 11.51 1.25 -5.39
N PHE A 37 10.31 1.81 -5.20
CA PHE A 37 9.07 1.04 -5.11
C PHE A 37 8.81 0.23 -6.38
N MET A 38 8.87 0.87 -7.55
CA MET A 38 8.65 0.18 -8.82
C MET A 38 9.69 -0.92 -9.05
N SER A 39 10.97 -0.65 -8.76
CA SER A 39 12.05 -1.64 -8.88
C SER A 39 11.91 -2.82 -7.91
N ALA A 40 11.43 -2.56 -6.70
CA ALA A 40 11.12 -3.60 -5.73
C ALA A 40 9.96 -4.48 -6.21
N MET A 41 8.88 -3.86 -6.70
CA MET A 41 7.66 -4.56 -7.12
C MET A 41 7.82 -5.33 -8.43
N GLU A 42 8.63 -4.85 -9.38
CA GLU A 42 8.89 -5.57 -10.64
C GLU A 42 9.49 -6.97 -10.44
N LYS A 43 10.15 -7.20 -9.30
CA LYS A 43 10.77 -8.49 -8.94
C LYS A 43 9.80 -9.46 -8.27
N GLU A 44 8.57 -9.03 -7.96
CA GLU A 44 7.54 -9.86 -7.33
C GLU A 44 6.61 -10.44 -8.41
N GLY A 45 6.59 -11.76 -8.56
CA GLY A 45 5.80 -12.43 -9.62
C GLY A 45 4.29 -12.19 -9.53
N GLU A 46 3.79 -11.81 -8.34
CA GLU A 46 2.40 -11.45 -8.09
C GLU A 46 2.06 -10.02 -8.57
N VAL A 47 3.04 -9.25 -9.02
CA VAL A 47 2.87 -7.86 -9.44
C VAL A 47 3.09 -7.71 -10.94
N GLU A 48 2.34 -6.82 -11.58
CA GLU A 48 2.54 -6.37 -12.94
C GLU A 48 2.71 -4.85 -12.99
N ILE A 49 3.81 -4.39 -13.58
CA ILE A 49 4.02 -2.96 -13.82
C ILE A 49 3.30 -2.56 -15.10
N LEU A 50 2.30 -1.69 -14.95
CA LEU A 50 1.46 -1.18 -16.04
C LEU A 50 1.99 0.17 -16.52
N LYS A 51 2.00 0.38 -17.84
CA LYS A 51 2.42 1.65 -18.46
C LYS A 51 1.27 2.65 -18.59
N GLU A 52 0.04 2.15 -18.63
CA GLU A 52 -1.17 2.92 -18.82
C GLU A 52 -2.34 2.26 -18.07
N MET A 53 -3.46 2.99 -17.97
CA MET A 53 -4.65 2.47 -17.29
C MET A 53 -5.11 1.20 -17.99
N PRO A 54 -5.26 0.08 -17.26
CA PRO A 54 -5.70 -1.16 -17.86
C PRO A 54 -7.13 -1.01 -18.38
N ASP A 55 -7.38 -1.53 -19.56
CA ASP A 55 -8.74 -1.64 -20.09
C ASP A 55 -9.54 -2.73 -19.33
N ALA A 56 -10.81 -2.88 -19.69
CA ALA A 56 -11.69 -3.87 -19.07
C ALA A 56 -11.22 -5.32 -19.27
N GLN A 57 -10.47 -5.62 -20.33
CA GLN A 57 -9.93 -6.95 -20.58
C GLN A 57 -8.73 -7.21 -19.68
N LYS A 58 -7.77 -6.29 -19.62
CA LYS A 58 -6.58 -6.40 -18.76
C LYS A 58 -6.94 -6.43 -17.29
N THR A 59 -7.95 -5.65 -16.89
CA THR A 59 -8.49 -5.69 -15.52
C THR A 59 -9.04 -7.07 -15.17
N LYS A 60 -9.76 -7.73 -16.10
CA LYS A 60 -10.26 -9.10 -15.91
C LYS A 60 -9.14 -10.13 -15.86
N GLU A 61 -8.07 -9.93 -16.62
CA GLU A 61 -6.88 -10.78 -16.62
C GLU A 61 -6.16 -10.72 -15.28
N LEU A 62 -5.81 -9.52 -14.80
CA LEU A 62 -5.21 -9.31 -13.48
C LEU A 62 -6.07 -9.92 -12.36
N PHE A 63 -7.39 -9.76 -12.47
CA PHE A 63 -8.36 -10.35 -11.55
C PHE A 63 -8.40 -11.89 -11.59
N LYS A 64 -8.26 -12.49 -12.78
CA LYS A 64 -8.28 -13.95 -12.96
C LYS A 64 -6.96 -14.59 -12.51
N GLU A 65 -5.84 -13.93 -12.78
CA GLU A 65 -4.49 -14.37 -12.42
C GLU A 65 -4.10 -14.02 -10.98
N GLU A 66 -4.97 -13.31 -10.26
CA GLU A 66 -4.74 -12.88 -8.87
C GLU A 66 -3.50 -12.00 -8.72
N ARG A 67 -3.18 -11.23 -9.77
CA ARG A 67 -2.04 -10.32 -9.83
C ARG A 67 -2.43 -8.90 -9.47
N ILE A 68 -1.47 -8.16 -8.92
CA ILE A 68 -1.60 -6.75 -8.59
C ILE A 68 -1.05 -5.93 -9.75
N GLY A 69 -1.87 -5.09 -10.38
CA GLY A 69 -1.37 -4.09 -11.31
C GLY A 69 -0.85 -2.86 -10.56
N VAL A 70 0.29 -2.32 -10.96
CA VAL A 70 0.85 -1.08 -10.43
C VAL A 70 1.13 -0.13 -11.59
N MET A 71 0.51 1.04 -11.58
CA MET A 71 0.75 2.10 -12.56
C MET A 71 1.20 3.37 -11.87
N ARG A 72 2.45 3.77 -12.09
CA ARG A 72 2.99 5.05 -11.60
C ARG A 72 2.45 6.20 -12.46
N LEU A 73 2.07 7.31 -11.83
CA LEU A 73 1.70 8.53 -12.56
C LEU A 73 2.93 9.27 -13.10
N SER A 74 2.72 10.05 -14.14
CA SER A 74 3.75 11.00 -14.58
C SER A 74 3.94 12.08 -13.51
N PRO A 75 5.13 12.71 -13.38
CA PRO A 75 5.33 13.78 -12.40
C PRO A 75 4.34 14.95 -12.54
N LYS A 76 3.84 15.18 -13.75
CA LYS A 76 2.80 16.18 -14.01
C LYS A 76 1.45 15.73 -13.45
N ASP A 77 1.05 14.49 -13.73
CA ASP A 77 -0.22 13.93 -13.25
C ASP A 77 -0.24 13.78 -11.73
N ASP A 78 0.88 13.41 -11.12
CA ASP A 78 1.05 13.32 -9.67
C ASP A 78 0.77 14.69 -9.02
N PHE A 79 1.40 15.75 -9.52
CA PHE A 79 1.14 17.11 -9.02
C PHE A 79 -0.32 17.55 -9.21
N GLU A 80 -0.93 17.26 -10.36
CA GLU A 80 -2.31 17.66 -10.66
C GLU A 80 -3.36 16.85 -9.86
N LYS A 81 -3.09 15.57 -9.61
CA LYS A 81 -4.03 14.65 -8.97
C LYS A 81 -3.81 14.47 -7.47
N GLY A 82 -2.62 14.81 -6.98
CA GLY A 82 -2.23 14.75 -5.57
C GLY A 82 -2.01 13.34 -5.03
N PHE A 83 -1.52 12.41 -5.87
CA PHE A 83 -1.14 11.05 -5.47
C PHE A 83 -0.19 10.43 -6.49
N ASP A 84 0.60 9.43 -6.08
CA ASP A 84 1.75 8.97 -6.85
C ASP A 84 1.42 7.86 -7.87
N LEU A 85 0.49 6.95 -7.53
CA LEU A 85 0.25 5.74 -8.33
C LEU A 85 -1.17 5.20 -8.20
N TYR A 86 -1.52 4.30 -9.12
CA TYR A 86 -2.68 3.44 -9.02
C TYR A 86 -2.28 2.00 -8.74
N LEU A 87 -3.00 1.37 -7.81
CA LEU A 87 -3.01 -0.07 -7.63
C LEU A 87 -4.29 -0.66 -8.22
N PHE A 88 -4.16 -1.82 -8.85
CA PHE A 88 -5.27 -2.60 -9.37
C PHE A 88 -5.28 -3.93 -8.65
N GLY A 89 -6.13 -4.03 -7.63
CA GLY A 89 -6.22 -5.23 -6.81
C GLY A 89 -7.12 -6.31 -7.43
N PRO A 90 -6.80 -7.60 -7.23
CA PRO A 90 -7.65 -8.71 -7.69
C PRO A 90 -8.95 -8.84 -6.87
N LEU A 91 -9.19 -7.96 -5.90
CA LEU A 91 -10.35 -8.03 -4.99
C LEU A 91 -11.58 -7.35 -5.58
N THR A 92 -11.40 -6.14 -6.12
CA THR A 92 -12.48 -5.31 -6.66
C THR A 92 -12.32 -5.06 -8.16
N GLY A 93 -11.11 -5.23 -8.70
CA GLY A 93 -10.78 -4.84 -10.08
C GLY A 93 -10.89 -3.34 -10.33
N GLN A 94 -11.09 -2.52 -9.29
CA GLN A 94 -11.16 -1.07 -9.41
C GLN A 94 -9.77 -0.44 -9.20
N PRO A 95 -9.48 0.69 -9.86
CA PRO A 95 -8.28 1.46 -9.58
C PRO A 95 -8.34 2.04 -8.16
N VAL A 96 -7.28 1.82 -7.41
CA VAL A 96 -7.08 2.40 -6.07
C VAL A 96 -6.00 3.47 -6.19
N PRO A 97 -6.35 4.77 -6.08
CA PRO A 97 -5.35 5.84 -6.06
C PRO A 97 -4.57 5.78 -4.74
N VAL A 98 -3.25 5.84 -4.81
CA VAL A 98 -2.35 5.71 -3.67
C VAL A 98 -1.38 6.86 -3.62
N ASP A 99 -1.32 7.47 -2.44
CA ASP A 99 -0.33 8.47 -2.07
C ASP A 99 0.67 7.82 -1.09
N MET A 100 1.92 7.70 -1.52
CA MET A 100 3.00 7.06 -0.78
C MET A 100 3.77 8.09 0.05
N SER A 101 4.37 7.64 1.14
CA SER A 101 5.37 8.47 1.81
C SER A 101 6.41 7.63 2.53
N VAL A 102 7.66 8.06 2.42
CA VAL A 102 8.78 7.56 3.22
C VAL A 102 9.15 8.49 4.37
N SER A 103 8.38 9.57 4.57
CA SER A 103 8.63 10.55 5.64
C SER A 103 8.54 9.87 7.01
N THR A 104 9.45 10.22 7.91
CA THR A 104 9.38 9.82 9.31
C THR A 104 8.64 10.83 10.18
N ASP A 105 8.21 11.96 9.61
CA ASP A 105 7.45 13.00 10.33
C ASP A 105 6.00 12.55 10.59
N PRO A 106 5.59 12.38 11.86
CA PRO A 106 4.22 12.02 12.21
C PRO A 106 3.18 13.04 11.75
N ALA A 107 3.53 14.32 11.62
CA ALA A 107 2.60 15.35 11.15
C ALA A 107 2.21 15.11 9.69
N VAL A 108 3.17 14.69 8.85
CA VAL A 108 2.91 14.30 7.46
C VAL A 108 1.97 13.10 7.40
N HIS A 109 2.20 12.08 8.23
CA HIS A 109 1.36 10.89 8.29
C HIS A 109 -0.06 11.21 8.74
N THR A 110 -0.22 12.03 9.80
CA THR A 110 -1.54 12.47 10.27
C THR A 110 -2.30 13.19 9.17
N LYS A 111 -1.66 14.13 8.48
CA LYS A 111 -2.29 14.88 7.38
C LYS A 111 -2.74 13.95 6.23
N LYS A 112 -1.88 13.02 5.80
CA LYS A 112 -2.22 12.06 4.72
C LYS A 112 -3.36 11.12 5.12
N ARG A 113 -3.36 10.62 6.37
CA ARG A 113 -4.46 9.79 6.90
C ARG A 113 -5.78 10.57 7.04
N GLU A 114 -5.72 11.85 7.39
CA GLU A 114 -6.91 12.70 7.42
C GLU A 114 -7.50 12.91 6.02
N ALA A 115 -6.65 13.16 5.02
CA ALA A 115 -7.08 13.23 3.62
C ALA A 115 -7.72 11.92 3.13
N GLU A 116 -7.12 10.76 3.45
CA GLU A 116 -7.68 9.44 3.16
C GLU A 116 -9.08 9.28 3.80
N ARG A 117 -9.25 9.66 5.08
CA ARG A 117 -10.56 9.59 5.77
C ARG A 117 -11.63 10.46 5.12
N GLN A 118 -11.24 11.58 4.52
CA GLN A 118 -12.12 12.50 3.80
C GLN A 118 -12.43 12.04 2.37
N GLY A 119 -11.95 10.85 1.96
CA GLY A 119 -12.21 10.27 0.63
C GLY A 119 -11.12 10.56 -0.40
N GLY A 120 -9.96 11.05 0.04
CA GLY A 120 -8.75 11.19 -0.78
C GLY A 120 -8.08 9.85 -1.11
N PRO A 121 -6.87 9.88 -1.71
CA PRO A 121 -6.11 8.68 -2.05
C PRO A 121 -5.78 7.86 -0.80
N ARG A 122 -5.58 6.55 -0.99
CA ARG A 122 -5.13 5.66 0.09
C ARG A 122 -3.70 5.99 0.48
N PHE A 123 -3.42 6.04 1.76
CA PHE A 123 -2.08 6.38 2.24
C PHE A 123 -1.23 5.12 2.40
N LEU A 124 -0.09 5.06 1.69
CA LEU A 124 0.90 3.98 1.80
C LEU A 124 2.18 4.47 2.51
N PRO A 125 2.27 4.34 3.85
CA PRO A 125 3.50 4.64 4.57
C PRO A 125 4.53 3.53 4.37
N LEU A 126 5.70 3.89 3.87
CA LEU A 126 6.85 2.99 3.76
C LEU A 126 8.05 3.53 4.55
N LYS A 127 9.01 2.66 4.85
CA LYS A 127 10.29 3.08 5.44
C LYS A 127 11.31 3.17 4.32
N ALA A 128 11.98 4.33 4.17
CA ALA A 128 13.00 4.55 3.14
C ALA A 128 14.04 3.41 3.09
N ARG A 129 14.56 3.01 4.25
CA ARG A 129 15.52 1.89 4.36
C ARG A 129 14.98 0.55 3.83
N VAL A 130 13.70 0.24 4.10
CA VAL A 130 13.08 -1.01 3.61
C VAL A 130 12.96 -0.94 2.08
N LEU A 131 12.56 0.23 1.57
CA LEU A 131 12.37 0.48 0.15
C LEU A 131 13.67 0.35 -0.65
N GLU A 132 14.74 0.98 -0.15
CA GLU A 132 16.07 0.89 -0.73
C GLU A 132 16.62 -0.54 -0.72
N LEU A 133 16.56 -1.23 0.44
CA LEU A 133 17.02 -2.62 0.53
C LEU A 133 16.23 -3.55 -0.41
N ALA A 134 14.92 -3.34 -0.53
CA ALA A 134 14.08 -4.08 -1.44
C ALA A 134 14.48 -3.85 -2.91
N ALA A 135 14.71 -2.60 -3.31
CA ALA A 135 15.19 -2.24 -4.63
C ALA A 135 16.56 -2.90 -4.94
N HIS A 136 17.45 -2.95 -3.95
CA HIS A 136 18.75 -3.64 -4.04
C HIS A 136 18.69 -5.17 -3.97
N GLY A 137 17.49 -5.76 -3.86
CA GLY A 137 17.32 -7.21 -4.00
C GLY A 137 17.05 -7.97 -2.71
N SER A 138 16.84 -7.31 -1.57
CA SER A 138 16.39 -7.97 -0.34
C SER A 138 14.98 -8.55 -0.49
N GLU A 139 14.87 -9.89 -0.50
CA GLU A 139 13.58 -10.57 -0.59
C GLU A 139 12.69 -10.32 0.62
N ARG A 140 13.29 -10.26 1.82
CA ARG A 140 12.56 -9.95 3.05
C ARG A 140 11.88 -8.59 2.97
N ASP A 141 12.60 -7.57 2.50
CA ASP A 141 12.08 -6.21 2.43
C ASP A 141 11.07 -6.06 1.28
N ARG A 142 11.28 -6.73 0.15
CA ARG A 142 10.26 -6.79 -0.92
C ARG A 142 8.95 -7.39 -0.43
N LYS A 143 9.01 -8.53 0.27
CA LYS A 143 7.81 -9.16 0.86
C LYS A 143 7.12 -8.26 1.88
N ALA A 144 7.89 -7.46 2.63
CA ALA A 144 7.32 -6.50 3.58
C ALA A 144 6.56 -5.38 2.85
N ILE A 145 7.09 -4.85 1.74
CA ILE A 145 6.38 -3.85 0.92
C ILE A 145 5.13 -4.46 0.30
N LEU A 146 5.24 -5.67 -0.27
CA LEU A 146 4.11 -6.38 -0.85
C LEU A 146 3.00 -6.59 0.19
N LEU A 147 3.35 -6.98 1.42
CA LEU A 147 2.36 -7.12 2.50
C LEU A 147 1.61 -5.80 2.75
N SER A 148 2.30 -4.66 2.85
CA SER A 148 1.66 -3.35 3.01
C SER A 148 0.72 -3.01 1.85
N VAL A 149 1.11 -3.34 0.62
CA VAL A 149 0.26 -3.16 -0.58
C VAL A 149 -1.00 -4.03 -0.48
N LYS A 150 -0.86 -5.31 -0.09
CA LYS A 150 -1.99 -6.23 0.08
C LYS A 150 -2.96 -5.77 1.18
N GLU A 151 -2.44 -5.30 2.31
CA GLU A 151 -3.23 -4.75 3.40
C GLU A 151 -4.04 -3.51 2.96
N LEU A 152 -3.40 -2.60 2.23
CA LEU A 152 -4.08 -1.42 1.68
C LEU A 152 -5.21 -1.81 0.71
N LEU A 153 -4.96 -2.75 -0.20
CA LEU A 153 -5.99 -3.24 -1.13
C LEU A 153 -7.15 -3.94 -0.41
N ARG A 154 -6.89 -4.68 0.67
CA ARG A 154 -7.95 -5.24 1.52
C ARG A 154 -8.78 -4.12 2.12
N ASP A 155 -8.13 -3.17 2.78
CA ASP A 155 -8.82 -2.12 3.52
C ASP A 155 -9.68 -1.26 2.59
N ASP A 156 -9.18 -0.96 1.38
CA ASP A 156 -9.97 -0.29 0.34
C ASP A 156 -11.17 -1.13 -0.11
N ALA A 157 -10.98 -2.43 -0.38
CA ALA A 157 -12.08 -3.32 -0.75
C ALA A 157 -13.17 -3.40 0.34
N LEU A 158 -12.77 -3.46 1.61
CA LEU A 158 -13.70 -3.44 2.75
C LEU A 158 -14.46 -2.11 2.82
N ASP A 159 -13.79 -0.97 2.64
CA ASP A 159 -14.44 0.34 2.60
C ASP A 159 -15.42 0.46 1.43
N GLN A 160 -15.07 -0.04 0.25
CA GLN A 160 -15.96 -0.07 -0.92
C GLN A 160 -17.22 -0.92 -0.65
N PHE A 161 -17.06 -2.08 -0.01
CA PHE A 161 -18.18 -2.94 0.37
C PHE A 161 -19.10 -2.24 1.38
N GLN A 162 -18.54 -1.68 2.45
CA GLN A 162 -19.30 -1.09 3.55
C GLN A 162 -19.97 0.24 3.17
N ARG A 163 -19.28 1.11 2.41
CA ARG A 163 -19.75 2.48 2.16
C ARG A 163 -20.47 2.63 0.82
N LYS A 164 -20.08 1.88 -0.20
CA LYS A 164 -20.57 2.08 -1.58
C LYS A 164 -21.50 0.95 -2.04
N GLY A 165 -21.72 -0.07 -1.21
CA GLY A 165 -22.56 -1.22 -1.54
C GLY A 165 -22.01 -2.05 -2.70
N VAL A 166 -20.70 -1.93 -2.99
CA VAL A 166 -20.05 -2.73 -4.03
C VAL A 166 -20.06 -4.19 -3.57
N ARG A 167 -20.78 -5.04 -4.30
CA ARG A 167 -20.97 -6.44 -3.95
C ARG A 167 -19.69 -7.21 -4.27
N ILE A 168 -18.88 -7.49 -3.26
CA ILE A 168 -17.77 -8.45 -3.38
C ILE A 168 -18.39 -9.83 -3.53
N PRO A 169 -18.09 -10.59 -4.59
CA PRO A 169 -18.59 -11.96 -4.73
C PRO A 169 -18.22 -12.80 -3.51
N GLU A 170 -19.16 -13.58 -2.98
CA GLU A 170 -18.97 -14.32 -1.72
C GLU A 170 -17.83 -15.35 -1.81
N THR A 171 -17.61 -15.92 -3.00
CA THR A 171 -16.45 -16.76 -3.36
C THR A 171 -15.10 -16.06 -3.21
N ARG A 172 -15.07 -14.73 -3.23
CA ARG A 172 -13.85 -13.91 -3.11
C ARG A 172 -13.59 -13.44 -1.67
N ARG A 173 -14.59 -13.52 -0.77
CA ARG A 173 -14.43 -13.15 0.63
C ARG A 173 -13.48 -14.10 1.37
N VAL A 174 -13.53 -15.39 1.04
CA VAL A 174 -12.62 -16.42 1.56
C VAL A 174 -11.19 -16.23 1.02
N LEU A 175 -11.05 -15.89 -0.27
CA LEU A 175 -9.76 -15.59 -0.89
C LEU A 175 -9.09 -14.35 -0.27
N ILE A 176 -9.87 -13.35 0.18
CA ILE A 176 -9.32 -12.20 0.92
C ILE A 176 -8.64 -12.65 2.23
N GLU A 177 -9.22 -13.61 2.96
CA GLU A 177 -8.62 -14.12 4.20
C GLU A 177 -7.39 -15.00 3.91
N GLU A 178 -7.43 -15.82 2.85
CA GLU A 178 -6.30 -16.67 2.44
C GLU A 178 -5.12 -15.88 1.86
N TRP A 179 -5.38 -14.79 1.13
CA TRP A 179 -4.34 -13.96 0.51
C TRP A 179 -3.57 -13.11 1.53
N ILE A 180 -4.17 -12.87 2.71
CA ILE A 180 -3.61 -12.03 3.77
C ILE A 180 -2.85 -12.84 4.80
N TYR A 181 -3.35 -14.03 5.15
CA TYR A 181 -2.76 -14.86 6.21
C TYR A 181 -2.03 -16.10 5.68
N GLY A 182 -2.07 -16.33 4.36
CA GLY A 182 -1.76 -17.63 3.77
C GLY A 182 -2.89 -18.62 4.01
N SER A 183 -3.07 -19.57 3.08
CA SER A 183 -4.10 -20.60 3.20
C SER A 183 -4.00 -21.32 4.56
N PRO A 184 -5.13 -21.59 5.26
CA PRO A 184 -5.14 -22.19 6.58
C PRO A 184 -4.44 -23.54 6.67
N GLU A 185 -4.19 -24.21 5.54
CA GLU A 185 -3.40 -25.44 5.46
C GLU A 185 -1.95 -25.27 5.94
N ARG A 186 -1.40 -24.04 6.02
CA ARG A 186 -0.08 -23.77 6.62
C ARG A 186 -0.09 -23.56 8.14
N LYS A 187 -1.25 -23.50 8.79
CA LYS A 187 -1.35 -23.42 10.27
C LYS A 187 -1.37 -24.79 10.95
N ALA A 188 -1.41 -25.87 10.19
CA ALA A 188 -1.50 -27.25 10.69
C ALA A 188 -0.27 -28.13 10.38
N ALA A 189 0.82 -27.53 9.88
CA ALA A 189 2.09 -28.23 9.61
C ALA A 189 3.20 -27.78 10.56
#